data_AF-A0A520PRP6-F1
#
_entry.id   AF-A0A520PRP6-F1
#
_cell.length_a   1.000
_cell.length_b   1.000
_cell.length_c   1.000
_cell.angle_alpha   90.00
_cell.angle_beta   90.00
_cell.angle_gamma   90.00
#
_symmetry.space_group_name_H-M   'P 1'
#
loop_
_entity.id
_entity.type
_entity.pdbx_description
1 polymer ?
#
loop_
_entity_poly.entity_id
_entity_poly.type
_entity_poly.pdbx_seq_one_letter_code
_entity_poly.pdbx_strand_id
1 'polypeptide(L)'
;MSVEPGVALPVVREDAPSEAVDPYVIAGWDSRAHAPGLSAGTLRAARAVSEALFSTESGPPPAPRLDWLETDLGDFFGHANWRARLLFRACLFAITWVAPLLVGRLGRLASLPVARRVEALERMEETPLSLAFFGAKAVLCIVWYEHPDSAREIGWTATCLGPRP
;
A
#
# COMPACT_ATOMS: atom_id res chain seq x y z
N MET A 1 -50.32 -37.49 -12.31
CA MET A 1 -49.30 -36.64 -11.66
C MET A 1 -48.73 -35.74 -12.74
N SER A 2 -49.21 -34.49 -12.80
CA SER A 2 -48.82 -33.52 -13.82
C SER A 2 -47.61 -32.73 -13.33
N VAL A 3 -46.59 -32.64 -14.18
CA VAL A 3 -45.38 -31.84 -13.97
C VAL A 3 -45.70 -30.41 -14.43
N GLU A 4 -45.57 -29.43 -13.53
CA GLU A 4 -45.73 -28.01 -13.88
C GLU A 4 -44.57 -27.52 -14.76
N PRO A 5 -44.83 -26.67 -15.77
CA PRO A 5 -43.80 -26.16 -16.67
C PRO A 5 -42.94 -25.09 -15.97
N GLY A 6 -41.65 -25.11 -16.28
CA GLY A 6 -40.63 -24.27 -15.67
C GLY A 6 -40.91 -22.77 -15.75
N VAL A 7 -40.67 -22.10 -14.63
CA VAL A 7 -40.58 -20.64 -14.53
C VAL A 7 -39.47 -20.17 -15.47
N ALA A 8 -39.85 -19.52 -16.57
CA ALA A 8 -38.91 -18.81 -17.42
C ALA A 8 -38.29 -17.66 -16.60
N LEU A 9 -37.00 -17.76 -16.31
CA LEU A 9 -36.23 -16.66 -15.74
C LEU A 9 -36.30 -15.48 -16.73
N PRO A 10 -36.61 -14.25 -16.28
CA PRO A 10 -36.65 -13.11 -17.16
C PRO A 10 -35.25 -12.89 -17.75
N VAL A 11 -35.12 -13.08 -19.06
CA VAL A 11 -33.94 -12.68 -19.83
C VAL A 11 -33.89 -11.15 -19.77
N VAL A 12 -32.95 -10.62 -19.00
CA VAL A 12 -32.65 -9.19 -18.96
C VAL A 12 -32.27 -8.77 -20.37
N ARG A 13 -33.07 -7.89 -20.98
CA ARG A 13 -32.87 -7.40 -22.33
C ARG A 13 -31.70 -6.41 -22.32
N GLU A 14 -30.57 -6.79 -22.92
CA GLU A 14 -29.30 -6.04 -23.00
C GLU A 14 -29.33 -4.81 -23.94
N ASP A 15 -30.51 -4.34 -24.37
CA ASP A 15 -30.62 -3.39 -25.48
C ASP A 15 -30.96 -1.94 -25.06
N ALA A 16 -30.84 -1.59 -23.77
CA ALA A 16 -30.88 -0.18 -23.36
C ALA A 16 -29.44 0.35 -23.30
N PRO A 17 -29.07 1.42 -24.03
CA PRO A 17 -27.81 2.09 -23.76
C PRO A 17 -27.94 2.68 -22.37
N SER A 18 -27.36 2.01 -21.37
CA SER A 18 -27.21 2.60 -20.04
C SER A 18 -26.51 3.91 -20.29
N GLU A 19 -27.07 5.02 -19.81
CA GLU A 19 -26.33 6.25 -19.61
C GLU A 19 -25.00 5.83 -18.97
N ALA A 20 -23.93 5.80 -19.77
CA ALA A 20 -22.79 4.95 -19.48
C ALA A 20 -22.07 5.58 -18.30
N VAL A 21 -22.43 5.14 -17.10
CA VAL A 21 -21.75 5.52 -15.87
C VAL A 21 -20.33 5.04 -16.09
N ASP A 22 -19.44 6.02 -16.27
CA ASP A 22 -18.04 5.75 -16.48
C ASP A 22 -17.54 4.94 -15.27
N PRO A 23 -17.20 3.65 -15.43
CA PRO A 23 -16.91 2.77 -14.30
C PRO A 23 -15.64 3.21 -13.55
N TYR A 24 -14.85 4.09 -14.17
CA TYR A 24 -13.64 4.64 -13.59
C TYR A 24 -13.88 5.94 -12.81
N VAL A 25 -15.07 6.54 -12.90
CA VAL A 25 -15.46 7.76 -12.18
C VAL A 25 -16.34 7.43 -10.99
N ILE A 26 -15.74 7.33 -9.80
CA ILE A 26 -16.45 7.00 -8.56
C ILE A 26 -16.59 8.27 -7.72
N ALA A 27 -17.83 8.72 -7.48
CA ALA A 27 -18.14 9.93 -6.69
C ALA A 27 -17.38 11.19 -7.18
N GLY A 28 -17.23 11.34 -8.50
CA GLY A 28 -16.52 12.47 -9.12
C GLY A 28 -14.98 12.32 -9.15
N TRP A 29 -14.45 11.18 -8.73
CA TRP A 29 -13.02 10.85 -8.84
C TRP A 29 -12.77 9.91 -10.02
N ASP A 30 -12.01 10.37 -11.01
CA ASP A 30 -11.55 9.53 -12.13
C ASP A 30 -10.28 8.77 -11.74
N SER A 31 -10.39 7.46 -11.64
CA SER A 31 -9.27 6.54 -11.37
C SER A 31 -8.21 6.50 -12.48
N ARG A 32 -8.52 6.99 -13.68
CA ARG A 32 -7.56 7.15 -14.78
C ARG A 32 -6.80 8.46 -14.70
N ALA A 33 -7.27 9.44 -13.92
CA ALA A 33 -6.60 10.71 -13.79
C ALA A 33 -5.32 10.56 -12.96
N HIS A 34 -4.18 10.65 -13.65
CA HIS A 34 -2.87 10.64 -13.00
C HIS A 34 -2.56 12.04 -12.44
N ALA A 35 -2.44 12.14 -11.12
CA ALA A 35 -1.96 13.35 -10.45
C ALA A 35 -0.49 13.16 -10.02
N PRO A 36 0.30 14.24 -9.89
CA PRO A 36 1.65 14.12 -9.34
C PRO A 36 1.60 13.37 -8.01
N GLY A 37 2.38 12.30 -7.88
CA GLY A 37 2.37 11.37 -6.75
C GLY A 37 2.79 12.00 -5.41
N LEU A 38 3.54 11.26 -4.59
CA LEU A 38 4.08 11.82 -3.34
C LEU A 38 5.26 12.76 -3.61
N SER A 39 5.46 13.74 -2.73
CA SER A 39 6.64 14.61 -2.83
C SER A 39 7.92 13.85 -2.48
N ALA A 40 9.07 14.27 -3.02
CA ALA A 40 10.36 13.63 -2.75
C ALA A 40 10.70 13.55 -1.25
N GLY A 41 10.28 14.53 -0.45
CA GLY A 41 10.46 14.49 1.01
C GLY A 41 9.64 13.40 1.69
N THR A 42 8.42 13.14 1.21
CA THR A 42 7.57 12.05 1.71
C THR A 42 8.12 10.70 1.28
N LEU A 43 8.59 10.55 0.04
CA LEU A 43 9.24 9.33 -0.44
C LEU A 43 10.49 8.99 0.38
N ARG A 44 11.34 9.98 0.68
CA ARG A 44 12.49 9.77 1.59
C ARG A 44 12.10 9.31 2.99
N ALA A 45 10.99 9.82 3.53
CA ALA A 45 10.48 9.37 4.82
C ALA A 45 9.95 7.92 4.73
N ALA A 46 9.20 7.61 3.67
CA ALA A 46 8.72 6.27 3.39
C ALA A 46 9.88 5.26 3.22
N ARG A 47 10.96 5.65 2.52
CA ARG A 47 12.18 4.85 2.38
C ARG A 47 12.80 4.53 3.73
N ALA A 48 12.96 5.54 4.60
CA ALA A 48 13.56 5.34 5.92
C ALA A 48 12.73 4.42 6.82
N VAL A 49 11.39 4.50 6.73
CA VAL A 49 10.48 3.57 7.40
C VAL A 49 10.58 2.17 6.80
N SER A 50 10.58 2.05 5.47
CA SER A 50 10.62 0.76 4.76
C SER A 50 11.94 0.03 4.97
N GLU A 51 13.07 0.74 4.94
CA GLU A 51 14.39 0.18 5.21
C GLU A 51 14.43 -0.48 6.60
N ALA A 52 13.83 0.15 7.61
CA ALA A 52 13.73 -0.42 8.95
C ALA A 52 12.68 -1.54 9.03
N LEU A 53 11.48 -1.31 8.52
CA LEU A 53 10.36 -2.25 8.56
C LEU A 53 10.68 -3.59 7.88
N PHE A 54 11.44 -3.57 6.78
CA PHE A 54 11.83 -4.75 6.01
C PHE A 54 13.29 -5.16 6.24
N SER A 55 13.94 -4.63 7.29
CA SER A 55 15.23 -5.16 7.73
C SER A 55 15.06 -6.58 8.26
N THR A 56 16.04 -7.43 7.98
CA THR A 56 16.10 -8.81 8.48
C THR A 56 17.35 -9.01 9.34
N GLU A 57 17.55 -10.20 9.89
CA GLU A 57 18.80 -10.56 10.59
C GLU A 57 20.04 -10.39 9.68
N SER A 58 19.88 -10.51 8.36
CA SER A 58 20.96 -10.31 7.39
C SER A 58 21.28 -8.84 7.09
N GLY A 59 20.46 -7.91 7.59
CA GLY A 59 20.62 -6.47 7.43
C GLY A 59 19.47 -5.78 6.67
N PRO A 60 19.66 -4.50 6.28
CA PRO A 60 18.66 -3.75 5.53
C PRO A 60 18.41 -4.34 4.13
N PRO A 61 17.23 -4.08 3.56
CA PRO A 61 16.93 -4.52 2.20
C PRO A 61 17.86 -3.89 1.16
N PRO A 62 18.08 -4.54 0.00
CA PRO A 62 18.89 -3.99 -1.08
C PRO A 62 18.35 -2.65 -1.59
N ALA A 63 19.25 -1.70 -1.88
CA ALA A 63 18.87 -0.37 -2.38
C ALA A 63 17.96 -0.38 -3.62
N PRO A 64 18.20 -1.23 -4.66
CA PRO A 64 17.31 -1.30 -5.83
C PRO A 64 15.86 -1.64 -5.48
N ARG A 65 15.65 -2.40 -4.39
CA ARG A 65 14.32 -2.79 -3.96
C ARG A 65 13.57 -1.65 -3.28
N LEU A 66 14.29 -0.82 -2.53
CA LEU A 66 13.75 0.42 -1.99
C LEU A 66 13.49 1.46 -3.09
N ASP A 67 14.31 1.50 -4.15
CA ASP A 67 14.11 2.39 -5.30
C ASP A 67 12.84 2.01 -6.09
N TRP A 68 12.60 0.71 -6.26
CA TRP A 68 11.35 0.20 -6.84
C TRP A 68 10.15 0.58 -5.96
N LEU A 69 10.24 0.39 -4.64
CA LEU A 69 9.17 0.77 -3.71
C LEU A 69 8.87 2.28 -3.78
N GLU A 70 9.87 3.15 -3.89
CA GLU A 70 9.64 4.59 -4.00
C GLU A 70 8.91 4.96 -5.30
N THR A 71 9.27 4.31 -6.40
CA THR A 71 8.63 4.50 -7.70
C THR A 71 7.18 4.05 -7.65
N ASP A 72 6.96 2.81 -7.20
CA ASP A 72 5.63 2.20 -7.15
C ASP A 72 4.71 2.89 -6.13
N LEU A 73 5.23 3.30 -4.97
CA LEU A 73 4.50 4.11 -4.01
C LEU A 73 4.12 5.49 -4.59
N GLY A 74 5.00 6.07 -5.41
CA GLY A 74 4.73 7.29 -6.16
C GLY A 74 3.56 7.14 -7.11
N ASP A 75 3.55 6.05 -7.89
CA ASP A 75 2.51 5.71 -8.86
C ASP A 75 1.18 5.32 -8.19
N PHE A 76 1.24 4.53 -7.12
CA PHE A 76 0.09 4.16 -6.29
C PHE A 76 -0.63 5.41 -5.78
N PHE A 77 0.10 6.35 -5.19
CA PHE A 77 -0.49 7.60 -4.74
C PHE A 77 -0.81 8.56 -5.89
N GLY A 78 -0.22 8.39 -7.07
CA GLY A 78 -0.58 9.08 -8.31
C GLY A 78 -2.07 8.99 -8.61
N HIS A 79 -2.65 7.81 -8.37
CA HIS A 79 -4.05 7.46 -8.57
C HIS A 79 -4.93 7.60 -7.31
N ALA A 80 -4.33 7.91 -6.16
CA ALA A 80 -5.06 8.05 -4.90
C ALA A 80 -5.64 9.46 -4.73
N ASN A 81 -6.82 9.58 -4.11
CA ASN A 81 -7.39 10.89 -3.82
C ASN A 81 -6.54 11.68 -2.79
N TRP A 82 -6.76 13.00 -2.74
CA TRP A 82 -5.98 13.90 -1.86
C TRP A 82 -6.13 13.58 -0.37
N ARG A 83 -7.28 13.03 0.06
CA ARG A 83 -7.54 12.67 1.47
C ARG A 83 -6.64 11.50 1.87
N ALA A 84 -6.53 10.49 1.03
CA ALA A 84 -5.63 9.35 1.24
C ALA A 84 -4.17 9.80 1.27
N ARG A 85 -3.76 10.65 0.33
CA ARG A 85 -2.41 11.27 0.31
C ARG A 85 -2.13 12.02 1.62
N LEU A 86 -3.07 12.82 2.11
CA LEU A 86 -2.92 13.58 3.36
C LEU A 86 -2.81 12.66 4.57
N LEU A 87 -3.67 11.64 4.66
CA LEU A 87 -3.64 10.67 5.76
C LEU A 87 -2.30 9.93 5.82
N PHE A 88 -1.82 9.41 4.69
CA PHE A 88 -0.53 8.73 4.63
C PHE A 88 0.64 9.64 5.02
N ARG A 89 0.61 10.91 4.56
CA ARG A 89 1.59 11.92 4.97
C ARG A 89 1.54 12.19 6.48
N ALA A 90 0.36 12.24 7.09
CA ALA A 90 0.20 12.42 8.52
C ALA A 90 0.75 11.22 9.30
N CYS A 91 0.50 9.99 8.85
CA CYS A 91 1.10 8.77 9.40
C CYS A 91 2.63 8.84 9.35
N LEU A 92 3.22 9.10 8.17
CA LEU A 92 4.67 9.23 8.02
C LEU A 92 5.25 10.37 8.85
N PHE A 93 4.55 11.49 8.98
CA PHE A 93 4.97 12.59 9.82
C PHE A 93 5.05 12.17 11.30
N ALA A 94 4.00 11.52 11.80
CA ALA A 94 3.97 11.01 13.18
C ALA A 94 5.11 10.02 13.42
N ILE A 95 5.32 9.05 12.53
CA ILE A 95 6.41 8.06 12.65
C ILE A 95 7.77 8.74 12.61
N THR A 96 7.99 9.65 11.67
CA THR A 96 9.28 10.32 11.45
C THR A 96 9.76 11.08 12.69
N TRP A 97 8.83 11.67 13.44
CA TRP A 97 9.12 12.52 14.59
C TRP A 97 8.98 11.80 15.93
N VAL A 98 8.01 10.90 16.07
CA VAL A 98 7.74 10.26 17.36
C VAL A 98 8.61 9.03 17.57
N ALA A 99 8.82 8.18 16.56
CA ALA A 99 9.60 6.96 16.74
C ALA A 99 11.02 7.22 17.31
N PRO A 100 11.79 8.23 16.83
CA PRO A 100 13.10 8.55 17.43
C PRO A 100 13.04 8.91 18.92
N LEU A 101 11.97 9.56 19.38
CA LEU A 101 11.81 9.94 20.78
C LEU A 101 11.66 8.71 21.69
N LEU A 102 11.08 7.62 21.18
CA LEU A 102 10.92 6.36 21.91
C LEU A 102 12.26 5.63 22.15
N VAL A 103 13.30 5.98 21.40
CA VAL A 103 14.68 5.50 21.61
C VAL A 103 15.59 6.59 22.21
N GLY A 104 15.00 7.66 22.76
CA GLY A 104 15.73 8.74 23.43
C GLY A 104 16.57 9.61 22.50
N ARG A 105 16.18 9.72 21.21
CA ARG A 105 16.91 10.50 20.20
C ARG A 105 16.06 11.64 19.64
N LEU A 106 16.67 12.82 19.59
CA LEU A 106 16.11 13.97 18.88
C LEU A 106 16.52 13.92 17.41
N GLY A 107 15.59 14.23 16.52
CA GLY A 107 15.83 14.24 15.08
C GLY A 107 14.77 13.44 14.32
N ARG A 108 15.07 13.16 13.05
CA ARG A 108 14.17 12.42 12.15
C ARG A 108 14.56 10.95 12.16
N LEU A 109 13.60 10.05 11.94
CA LEU A 109 13.90 8.61 11.82
C LEU A 109 15.03 8.33 10.82
N ALA A 110 15.02 9.01 9.67
CA ALA A 110 16.04 8.87 8.63
C ALA A 110 17.48 9.23 9.05
N SER A 111 17.67 10.01 10.12
CA SER A 111 19.03 10.33 10.61
C SER A 111 19.59 9.26 11.54
N LEU A 112 18.78 8.29 11.99
CA LEU A 112 19.26 7.20 12.83
C LEU A 112 19.95 6.11 11.99
N PRO A 113 20.92 5.37 12.55
CA PRO A 113 21.37 4.11 11.98
C PRO A 113 20.22 3.12 11.84
N VAL A 114 20.23 2.24 10.84
CA VAL A 114 19.13 1.31 10.55
C VAL A 114 18.69 0.52 11.78
N ALA A 115 19.62 -0.09 12.51
CA ALA A 115 19.30 -0.85 13.73
C ALA A 115 18.51 -0.04 14.77
N ARG A 116 18.80 1.27 14.90
CA ARG A 116 18.06 2.16 15.81
C ARG A 116 16.70 2.59 15.24
N ARG A 117 16.53 2.58 13.92
CA ARG A 117 15.22 2.78 13.31
C ARG A 117 14.31 1.59 13.57
N VAL A 118 14.84 0.38 13.46
CA VAL A 118 14.11 -0.87 13.77
C VAL A 118 13.60 -0.82 15.21
N GLU A 119 14.49 -0.62 16.18
CA GLU A 119 14.14 -0.51 17.61
C GLU A 119 13.09 0.59 17.86
N ALA A 120 13.20 1.73 17.16
CA ALA A 120 12.25 2.84 17.28
C ALA A 120 10.85 2.48 16.75
N LEU A 121 10.77 1.75 15.65
CA LEU A 121 9.50 1.28 15.08
C LEU A 121 8.88 0.18 15.96
N GLU A 122 9.67 -0.76 16.47
CA GLU A 122 9.22 -1.79 17.41
C GLU A 122 8.61 -1.16 18.66
N ARG A 123 9.30 -0.19 19.29
CA ARG A 123 8.73 0.53 20.44
C ARG A 123 7.46 1.29 20.09
N MET A 124 7.36 1.82 18.86
CA MET A 124 6.15 2.54 18.44
C MET A 124 4.95 1.60 18.33
N GLU A 125 5.14 0.34 17.90
CA GLU A 125 4.08 -0.68 17.88
C GLU A 125 3.50 -0.97 19.27
N GLU A 126 4.31 -0.82 20.33
CA GLU A 126 3.89 -1.05 21.71
C GLU A 126 3.11 0.14 22.32
N THR A 127 2.94 1.24 21.59
CA THR A 127 2.24 2.44 22.07
C THR A 127 0.85 2.62 21.43
N PRO A 128 -0.03 3.48 21.99
CA PRO A 128 -1.26 3.89 21.32
C PRO A 128 -1.04 4.59 19.96
N LEU A 129 0.17 5.07 19.67
CA LEU A 129 0.53 5.66 18.37
C LEU A 129 0.79 4.60 17.29
N SER A 130 0.75 3.31 17.65
CA SER A 130 0.81 2.18 16.73
C SER A 130 -0.21 2.27 15.61
N LEU A 131 -1.35 2.94 15.79
CA LEU A 131 -2.34 3.12 14.72
C LEU A 131 -1.77 3.91 13.52
N ALA A 132 -0.99 4.96 13.78
CA ALA A 132 -0.35 5.73 12.72
C ALA A 132 0.69 4.88 11.99
N PHE A 133 1.45 4.09 12.74
CA PHE A 133 2.42 3.17 12.17
C PHE A 133 1.76 2.05 11.37
N PHE A 134 0.70 1.44 11.90
CA PHE A 134 -0.12 0.44 11.22
C PHE A 134 -0.66 0.95 9.90
N GLY A 135 -1.21 2.17 9.87
CA GLY A 135 -1.70 2.78 8.62
C GLY A 135 -0.61 2.93 7.55
N ALA A 136 0.59 3.35 7.93
CA ALA A 136 1.72 3.41 7.00
C ALA A 136 2.22 2.01 6.61
N LYS A 137 2.39 1.12 7.58
CA LYS A 137 2.86 -0.26 7.41
C LYS A 137 1.96 -1.04 6.45
N ALA A 138 0.64 -0.90 6.57
CA ALA A 138 -0.31 -1.54 5.68
C ALA A 138 -0.06 -1.16 4.20
N VAL A 139 0.05 0.14 3.91
CA VAL A 139 0.31 0.62 2.54
C VAL A 139 1.69 0.19 2.06
N LEU A 140 2.72 0.32 2.90
CA LEU A 140 4.08 -0.06 2.54
C LEU A 140 4.20 -1.57 2.29
N CYS A 141 3.49 -2.41 3.06
CA CYS A 141 3.44 -3.85 2.83
C CYS A 141 2.74 -4.20 1.52
N ILE A 142 1.62 -3.55 1.18
CA ILE A 142 0.93 -3.77 -0.11
C ILE A 142 1.92 -3.54 -1.25
N VAL A 143 2.52 -2.36 -1.29
CA VAL A 143 3.50 -1.99 -2.33
C VAL A 143 4.69 -2.96 -2.31
N TRP A 144 5.29 -3.21 -1.14
CA TRP A 144 6.46 -4.08 -1.02
C TRP A 144 6.25 -5.48 -1.61
N TYR A 145 5.08 -6.07 -1.37
CA TYR A 145 4.77 -7.42 -1.83
C TYR A 145 4.30 -7.51 -3.28
N GLU A 146 3.99 -6.39 -3.93
CA GLU A 146 3.74 -6.34 -5.38
C GLU A 146 5.01 -6.53 -6.21
N HIS A 147 6.20 -6.37 -5.61
CA HIS A 147 7.47 -6.59 -6.29
C HIS A 147 7.53 -8.01 -6.90
N PRO A 148 7.94 -8.19 -8.18
CA PRO A 148 7.92 -9.50 -8.86
C PRO A 148 8.70 -10.60 -8.12
N ASP A 149 9.79 -10.24 -7.47
CA ASP A 149 10.57 -11.20 -6.68
C ASP A 149 9.83 -11.67 -5.42
N SER A 150 8.96 -10.85 -4.82
CA SER A 150 8.09 -11.30 -3.71
C SER A 150 7.22 -12.48 -4.14
N ALA A 151 6.63 -12.40 -5.34
CA ALA A 151 5.78 -13.47 -5.87
C ALA A 151 6.56 -14.78 -6.03
N ARG A 152 7.83 -14.70 -6.44
CA ARG A 152 8.70 -15.88 -6.56
C ARG A 152 9.05 -16.48 -5.19
N GLU A 153 9.34 -15.64 -4.21
CA GLU A 153 9.67 -16.05 -2.84
C GLU A 153 8.52 -16.79 -2.15
N ILE A 154 7.27 -16.40 -2.42
CA ILE A 154 6.07 -17.06 -1.86
C ILE A 154 5.59 -18.27 -2.69
N GLY A 155 6.33 -18.65 -3.73
CA GLY A 155 6.00 -19.81 -4.57
C GLY A 155 4.82 -19.59 -5.54
N TRP A 156 4.49 -18.34 -5.87
CA TRP A 156 3.41 -18.03 -6.81
C TRP A 156 3.83 -18.31 -8.26
N THR A 157 3.07 -19.17 -8.96
CA THR A 157 3.39 -19.64 -10.33
C THR A 157 2.72 -18.83 -11.44
N ALA A 158 2.19 -17.64 -11.14
CA ALA A 158 1.49 -16.75 -12.09
C ALA A 158 0.22 -17.33 -12.75
N THR A 159 -0.29 -18.46 -12.26
CA THR A 159 -1.56 -19.07 -12.69
C THR A 159 -2.60 -19.01 -11.58
N CYS A 160 -3.66 -18.22 -11.78
CA CYS A 160 -4.92 -18.36 -11.04
C CYS A 160 -5.74 -19.52 -11.65
N LEU A 161 -6.76 -20.01 -10.92
CA LEU A 161 -7.80 -20.99 -11.36
C LEU A 161 -7.61 -21.51 -12.80
N GLY A 162 -6.70 -22.46 -12.98
CA GLY A 162 -6.58 -23.19 -14.25
C GLY A 162 -7.77 -24.14 -14.41
N PRO A 163 -8.10 -24.57 -15.65
CA PRO A 163 -9.07 -25.65 -15.82
C PRO A 163 -8.65 -26.83 -14.95
N ARG A 164 -9.57 -27.30 -14.10
CA ARG A 164 -9.34 -28.52 -13.32
C ARG A 164 -9.09 -29.67 -14.31
N PRO A 165 -8.15 -30.58 -14.02
CA PRO A 165 -7.98 -31.80 -14.82
C PRO A 165 -9.27 -32.62 -14.85
#